data_AF-A0A1P8N0K2-F1
#
_entry.id   AF-A0A1P8N0K2-F1
#
_cell.length_a   1.000
_cell.length_b   1.000
_cell.length_c   1.000
_cell.angle_alpha   90.00
_cell.angle_beta   90.00
_cell.angle_gamma   90.00
#
_symmetry.space_group_name_H-M   'P 1'
#
loop_
_entity.id
_entity.type
_entity.pdbx_description
1 polymer ?
#
loop_
_entity_poly.entity_id
_entity_poly.type
_entity_poly.pdbx_seq_one_letter_code
_entity_poly.pdbx_strand_id
1 'polypeptide(L)' 'MKELLRTTDPTIIAFASALLEGEDIDCFQMDVNMSILEGGIGIFPRRLMVRTDDYDAALRVMTDNDIDLGR' A
#
# COMPACT_ATOMS: atom_id res chain seq x y z
N MET A 1 -13.53 -1.72 1.87
CA MET A 1 -12.13 -1.27 1.74
C MET A 1 -11.47 -1.37 3.10
N LYS A 2 -10.29 -1.97 3.17
CA LYS A 2 -9.54 -2.20 4.41
C LYS A 2 -8.07 -1.80 4.20
N GLU A 3 -7.46 -1.18 5.21
CA GLU A 3 -6.05 -0.75 5.18
C GLU A 3 -5.13 -1.97 5.25
N LEU A 4 -4.25 -2.10 4.26
CA LEU A 4 -3.30 -3.20 4.15
C LEU A 4 -1.88 -2.78 4.58
N LEU A 5 -1.44 -1.61 4.11
CA LEU A 5 -0.09 -1.09 4.33
C LEU A 5 -0.17 0.40 4.62
N ARG A 6 0.63 0.87 5.56
CA ARG A 6 0.85 2.28 5.86
C ARG A 6 2.34 2.58 5.89
N THR A 7 2.81 3.52 5.07
CA THR A 7 4.24 3.86 5.03
C THR A 7 4.48 5.25 4.47
N THR A 8 5.57 5.89 4.90
CA THR A 8 6.09 7.13 4.32
C THR A 8 6.95 6.86 3.07
N ASP A 9 7.40 5.63 2.86
CA ASP A 9 8.26 5.27 1.74
C ASP A 9 7.43 5.00 0.47
N PRO A 10 7.52 5.87 -0.56
CA PRO A 10 6.78 5.69 -1.81
C PRO A 10 7.24 4.48 -2.62
N THR A 11 8.47 3.98 -2.42
CA THR A 11 9.00 2.81 -3.13
C THR A 11 8.31 1.53 -2.67
N ILE A 12 8.06 1.41 -1.36
CA ILE A 12 7.31 0.28 -0.79
C ILE A 12 5.87 0.29 -1.31
N ILE A 13 5.23 1.46 -1.37
CA ILE A 13 3.87 1.60 -1.94
C ILE A 13 3.83 1.13 -3.40
N ALA A 14 4.78 1.58 -4.23
CA ALA A 14 4.83 1.19 -5.64
C ALA A 14 5.08 -0.32 -5.82
N PHE A 15 6.00 -0.88 -5.03
CA PHE A 15 6.31 -2.30 -5.06
C PHE A 15 5.12 -3.17 -4.61
N ALA A 16 4.50 -2.83 -3.49
CA ALA A 16 3.31 -3.49 -2.96
C ALA A 16 2.13 -3.44 -3.95
N SER A 17 1.90 -2.29 -4.60
CA SER A 17 0.87 -2.18 -5.64
C SER A 17 1.13 -3.09 -6.83
N ALA A 18 2.37 -3.14 -7.33
CA ALA A 18 2.72 -3.98 -8.49
C ALA A 18 2.60 -5.48 -8.18
N LEU A 19 2.95 -5.91 -6.96
CA LEU A 19 2.78 -7.30 -6.53
C LEU A 19 1.31 -7.70 -6.47
N LEU A 20 0.46 -6.87 -5.87
CA LEU A 20 -0.97 -7.15 -5.78
C LEU A 20 -1.62 -7.19 -7.16
N GLU A 21 -1.25 -6.28 -8.06
CA GLU A 21 -1.74 -6.28 -9.43
C GLU A 21 -1.33 -7.56 -10.19
N GLY A 22 -0.12 -8.08 -9.94
CA GLY A 22 0.35 -9.35 -10.50
C GLY A 22 -0.46 -10.57 -10.04
N GLU A 23 -1.11 -10.48 -8.87
CA GLU A 23 -1.95 -11.52 -8.28
C GLU A 23 -3.46 -11.27 -8.53
N ASP A 24 -3.81 -10.34 -9.42
CA ASP A 24 -5.19 -9.93 -9.73
C ASP A 24 -5.96 -9.34 -8.53
N ILE A 25 -5.23 -8.70 -7.60
CA ILE A 25 -5.79 -8.03 -6.42
C ILE A 25 -5.85 -6.52 -6.62
N ASP A 26 -7.07 -5.98 -6.73
CA ASP A 26 -7.33 -4.55 -6.77
C ASP A 26 -6.81 -3.84 -5.50
N CYS A 27 -5.95 -2.84 -5.68
CA CYS A 27 -5.49 -1.97 -4.60
C CYS A 27 -5.68 -0.49 -4.91
N PHE A 28 -5.86 0.32 -3.86
CA PHE A 28 -6.10 1.75 -3.95
C PHE A 28 -5.18 2.51 -2.99
N GLN A 29 -4.44 3.47 -3.52
CA GLN A 29 -3.60 4.35 -2.70
C GLN A 29 -4.42 5.53 -2.17
N MET A 30 -4.39 5.72 -0.86
CA MET A 30 -5.01 6.83 -0.15
C MET A 30 -3.93 7.81 0.35
N ASP A 31 -4.31 9.08 0.49
CA ASP A 31 -3.43 10.19 0.90
C ASP A 31 -2.36 10.60 -0.14
N VAL A 32 -2.53 10.19 -1.40
CA VAL A 32 -1.60 10.51 -2.52
C VAL A 32 -1.46 12.02 -2.74
N ASN A 33 -2.55 12.76 -2.63
CA ASN A 33 -2.58 14.22 -2.83
C ASN A 33 -1.78 14.99 -1.77
N MET A 34 -1.61 14.42 -0.56
CA MET A 34 -0.86 15.07 0.51
C MET A 34 0.62 15.23 0.12
N SER A 35 1.16 14.30 -0.67
CA SER A 35 2.55 14.35 -1.13
C SER A 35 2.85 15.51 -2.08
N ILE A 36 1.84 16.03 -2.79
CA ILE A 36 2.00 17.17 -3.70
C ILE A 36 2.10 18.46 -2.87
N LEU A 37 1.30 18.56 -1.81
CA LEU A 37 1.33 19.70 -0.89
C LEU A 37 2.65 19.77 -0.11
N GLU A 38 3.27 18.62 0.18
CA GLU A 38 4.61 18.58 0.79
C GLU A 38 5.75 18.87 -0.18
N GLY A 39 5.53 18.86 -1.51
CA GLY A 39 6.62 18.95 -2.47
C GLY A 39 7.46 17.67 -2.56
N GLY A 40 6.87 16.51 -2.27
CA GLY A 40 7.51 15.20 -2.46
C GLY A 40 8.46 14.75 -1.34
N ILE A 41 8.44 15.41 -0.18
CA ILE A 41 9.33 15.10 0.95
C ILE A 41 8.95 13.76 1.62
N GLY A 42 7.67 13.34 1.51
CA GLY A 42 7.20 12.04 1.97
C GLY A 42 7.12 11.91 3.50
N ILE A 43 6.85 13.00 4.21
CA ILE A 43 6.79 13.00 5.69
C ILE A 43 5.45 12.41 6.14
N PHE A 44 4.37 12.63 5.39
CA PHE A 44 3.08 12.01 5.70
C PHE A 44 2.99 10.57 5.16
N PRO A 45 2.56 9.62 6.01
CA PRO A 45 2.37 8.25 5.58
C PRO A 45 1.20 8.16 4.59
N ARG A 46 1.40 7.36 3.55
CA ARG A 46 0.37 6.96 2.60
C ARG A 46 -0.17 5.60 3.00
N ARG A 47 -1.40 5.33 2.58
CA ARG A 47 -2.06 4.05 2.86
C ARG A 47 -2.37 3.32 1.58
N LEU A 48 -2.11 2.02 1.56
CA LEU A 48 -2.59 1.12 0.53
C LEU A 48 -3.81 0.37 1.07
N MET A 49 -4.91 0.47 0.35
CA MET A 49 -6.20 -0.10 0.69
C MET A 49 -6.55 -1.19 -0.30
N VAL A 50 -7.18 -2.26 0.18
CA VAL A 50 -7.73 -3.33 -0.68
C VAL A 50 -9.21 -3.51 -0.38
N ARG A 51 -9.93 -4.26 -1.23
CA ARG A 51 -11.29 -4.69 -0.91
C ARG A 51 -11.26 -5.54 0.35
N THR A 52 -12.36 -5.52 1.12
CA THR A 52 -12.41 -6.25 2.39
C THR A 52 -12.30 -7.76 2.14
N ASP A 53 -12.89 -8.25 1.05
CA ASP A 53 -12.89 -9.66 0.67
C ASP A 53 -11.52 -10.16 0.22
N ASP A 54 -10.68 -9.28 -0.34
CA ASP A 54 -9.32 -9.62 -0.81
C ASP A 54 -8.25 -9.44 0.27
N TYR A 55 -8.63 -8.95 1.46
CA TYR A 55 -7.67 -8.56 2.50
C TYR A 55 -6.75 -9.70 2.94
N ASP A 56 -7.30 -10.89 3.18
CA ASP A 56 -6.51 -12.02 3.65
C ASP A 56 -5.58 -12.57 2.56
N ALA A 57 -5.99 -12.50 1.29
CA ALA A 57 -5.13 -12.84 0.16
C ALA A 57 -3.99 -11.83 0.03
N ALA A 58 -4.32 -10.54 0.06
CA ALA A 58 -3.34 -9.46 0.00
C ALA A 58 -2.33 -9.52 1.17
N LEU A 59 -2.79 -9.87 2.38
CA LEU A 59 -1.92 -10.04 3.54
C LEU A 59 -0.89 -11.15 3.34
N ARG A 60 -1.28 -12.26 2.69
CA ARG A 60 -0.35 -13.34 2.34
C ARG A 60 0.68 -12.87 1.34
N VAL A 61 0.27 -12.18 0.28
CA VAL A 61 1.21 -11.61 -0.71
C VAL A 61 2.24 -10.70 -0.04
N MET A 62 1.81 -9.84 0.88
CA MET A 62 2.75 -8.97 1.62
C MET A 62 3.72 -9.78 2.49
N THR A 63 3.22 -10.78 3.21
CA THR A 63 4.03 -11.59 4.13
C THR A 63 5.02 -12.49 3.37
N ASP A 64 4.60 -13.10 2.27
CA ASP A 64 5.43 -13.98 1.43
C ASP A 64 6.58 -13.22 0.73
N ASN A 65 6.47 -11.89 0.63
CA ASN A 65 7.49 -11.00 0.06
C ASN A 65 8.21 -10.15 1.12
N ASP A 66 8.09 -10.51 2.41
CA ASP A 66 8.73 -9.82 3.54
C ASP A 66 8.43 -8.30 3.61
N ILE A 67 7.23 -7.89 3.21
CA ILE A 67 6.80 -6.49 3.27
C ILE A 67 6.22 -6.17 4.65
N ASP A 68 6.85 -5.24 5.37
CA ASP A 68 6.30 -4.69 6.61
C ASP A 68 5.07 -3.81 6.33
N LEU A 69 4.01 -4.01 7.11
CA LEU A 69 2.74 -3.32 6.93
C LEU A 69 2.69 -1.94 7.60
N GLY A 70 3.72 -1.59 8.38
CA GLY A 70 3.83 -0.30 9.06
C GLY A 70 2.75 -0.10 10.13
N ARG A 71 2.49 -1.17 10.88
CA ARG A 71 1.55 -1.24 12.01
C ARG A 71 2.28 -1.20 13.34
#